data_AF-A0A1Y3G220-F1
#
_entry.id   AF-A0A1Y3G220-F1
#
_cell.length_a   1.000
_cell.length_b   1.000
_cell.length_c   1.000
_cell.angle_alpha   90.00
_cell.angle_beta   90.00
_cell.angle_gamma   90.00
#
_symmetry.space_group_name_H-M   'P 1'
#
loop_
_entity.id
_entity.type
_entity.pdbx_description
1 polymer ?
#
loop_
_entity_poly.entity_id
_entity_poly.type
_entity_poly.pdbx_seq_one_letter_code
_entity_poly.pdbx_strand_id
1 'polypeptide(L)'
;MIFILLMRLLNIYCWVLLASCIFINLCIFGVLDARKSFVQRAGYFLEAVTEPVLAPVRRILPDLGGVDFSPMVVLLLIRYAVQPGLIEVFRYILAG
;
A
#
# COMPACT_ATOMS: atom_id res chain seq x y z
N MET A 1 11.37 9.91 20.10
CA MET A 1 10.25 10.68 19.49
C MET A 1 10.18 10.48 17.97
N ILE A 2 11.23 10.82 17.21
CA ILE A 2 11.21 10.78 15.73
C ILE A 2 10.91 9.38 15.14
N PHE A 3 11.47 8.32 15.73
CA PHE A 3 11.23 6.94 15.31
C PHE A 3 9.76 6.53 15.38
N ILE A 4 9.05 6.96 16.43
CA ILE A 4 7.62 6.66 16.63
C ILE A 4 6.78 7.38 15.57
N LEU A 5 7.14 8.62 15.22
CA LEU A 5 6.48 9.37 14.15
C LEU A 5 6.66 8.67 12.80
N LEU A 6 7.88 8.21 12.49
CA LEU A 6 8.16 7.45 11.27
C LEU A 6 7.33 6.17 11.19
N MET A 7 7.28 5.39 12.26
CA MET A 7 6.49 4.16 12.34
C MET A 7 4.99 4.42 12.16
N ARG A 8 4.49 5.52 12.74
CA ARG A 8 3.09 5.93 12.62
C ARG A 8 2.74 6.38 11.20
N LEU A 9 3.64 7.11 10.53
CA LEU A 9 3.47 7.48 9.12
C LEU A 9 3.45 6.25 8.22
N LEU A 10 4.36 5.29 8.44
CA LEU A 10 4.40 4.04 7.69
C LEU A 10 3.10 3.22 7.88
N ASN A 11 2.53 3.23 9.08
CA ASN A 11 1.25 2.57 9.36
C ASN A 11 0.09 3.27 8.61
N ILE A 12 0.03 4.61 8.62
CA ILE A 12 -0.96 5.38 7.86
C ILE A 12 -0.84 5.07 6.37
N TYR A 13 0.38 5.00 5.84
CA TYR A 13 0.62 4.62 4.44
C TYR A 13 0.08 3.22 4.12
N CYS A 14 0.22 2.24 5.02
CA CYS A 14 -0.39 0.92 4.86
C CYS A 14 -1.92 1.00 4.80
N TRP A 15 -2.57 1.82 5.64
CA TRP A 15 -4.02 2.01 5.55
C TRP A 15 -4.45 2.63 4.22
N VAL A 16 -3.66 3.57 3.68
CA VAL A 16 -3.91 4.15 2.35
C VAL A 16 -3.78 3.09 1.24
N LEU A 17 -2.74 2.25 1.29
CA LEU A 17 -2.58 1.13 0.35
C LEU A 17 -3.76 0.17 0.41
N LEU A 18 -4.20 -0.19 1.61
CA LEU A 18 -5.36 -1.06 1.80
C LEU A 18 -6.65 -0.42 1.25
N ALA A 19 -6.88 0.85 1.56
CA ALA A 19 -8.02 1.61 1.04
C ALA A 19 -7.99 1.71 -0.49
N SER A 20 -6.82 1.94 -1.10
CA SER A 20 -6.65 1.99 -2.56
C SER A 20 -7.02 0.67 -3.24
N CYS A 21 -6.55 -0.45 -2.67
CA CYS A 21 -6.82 -1.78 -3.19
C CYS A 21 -8.31 -2.10 -3.16
N ILE A 22 -8.96 -1.81 -2.02
CA ILE A 22 -10.41 -1.99 -1.88
C ILE A 22 -11.13 -1.10 -2.89
N PHE A 23 -10.77 0.18 -3.00
CA PHE A 23 -11.41 1.14 -3.90
C PHE A 23 -11.34 0.70 -5.37
N ILE A 24 -10.15 0.29 -5.84
CA ILE A 24 -9.93 -0.15 -7.22
C ILE A 24 -10.72 -1.43 -7.50
N ASN A 25 -10.67 -2.43 -6.60
CA ASN A 25 -11.44 -3.66 -6.76
C ASN A 25 -12.95 -3.38 -6.75
N LEU A 26 -13.45 -2.46 -5.91
CA LEU A 26 -14.87 -2.07 -5.92
C LEU A 26 -15.30 -1.43 -7.25
N CYS A 27 -14.40 -0.70 -7.92
CA CYS A 27 -14.66 -0.17 -9.26
C CYS A 27 -14.65 -1.30 -10.31
N ILE A 28 -13.71 -2.24 -10.22
CA ILE A 28 -13.59 -3.38 -11.14
C ILE A 28 -14.81 -4.31 -11.03
N PHE A 29 -15.28 -4.60 -9.81
CA PHE A 29 -16.48 -5.43 -9.57
C PHE A 29 -17.80 -4.69 -9.85
N GLY A 30 -17.75 -3.44 -10.31
CA GLY A 30 -18.94 -2.66 -10.67
C GLY A 30 -19.79 -2.19 -9.48
N VAL A 31 -19.27 -2.29 -8.26
CA VAL A 31 -19.94 -1.78 -7.05
C VAL A 31 -19.93 -0.24 -7.04
N LEU A 32 -18.83 0.35 -7.48
CA LEU A 32 -18.68 1.79 -7.66
C LEU A 32 -18.70 2.14 -9.15
N ASP A 33 -19.58 3.07 -9.52
CA ASP A 33 -19.64 3.56 -10.89
C ASP A 33 -18.48 4.53 -11.16
N ALA A 34 -17.43 4.02 -11.80
CA ALA A 34 -16.23 4.77 -12.18
C ALA A 34 -16.53 5.93 -13.15
N ARG A 35 -17.73 6.01 -13.74
CA ARG A 35 -18.15 7.13 -14.60
C ARG A 35 -18.47 8.39 -13.79
N LYS A 36 -18.68 8.28 -12.49
CA LYS A 36 -18.87 9.47 -11.64
C LYS A 36 -17.54 10.20 -11.46
N SER A 37 -17.55 11.50 -11.75
CA SER A 37 -16.37 12.38 -11.67
C SER A 37 -15.66 12.34 -10.31
N PHE A 38 -16.39 12.11 -9.22
CA PHE A 38 -15.81 11.92 -7.89
C PHE A 38 -15.01 10.62 -7.76
N VAL A 39 -15.60 9.49 -8.19
CA VAL A 39 -14.97 8.16 -8.11
C VAL A 39 -13.71 8.12 -8.96
N GLN A 40 -13.79 8.67 -10.17
CA GLN A 40 -12.65 8.77 -11.07
C GLN A 40 -11.48 9.58 -10.47
N ARG A 41 -11.75 10.75 -9.89
CA ARG A 41 -10.71 11.59 -9.24
C ARG A 41 -10.08 10.89 -8.04
N ALA A 42 -10.89 10.25 -7.21
CA ALA A 42 -10.40 9.48 -6.06
C ALA A 42 -9.52 8.30 -6.52
N GLY A 43 -9.95 7.58 -7.57
CA GLY A 43 -9.17 6.50 -8.17
C GLY A 43 -7.81 6.97 -8.68
N TYR A 44 -7.77 8.04 -9.47
CA TYR A 44 -6.50 8.60 -9.97
C TYR A 44 -5.57 9.05 -8.84
N PHE A 45 -6.12 9.65 -7.78
CA PHE A 45 -5.30 10.05 -6.64
C PHE A 45 -4.70 8.83 -5.91
N LEU A 46 -5.53 7.81 -5.65
CA LEU A 46 -5.09 6.59 -4.99
C LEU A 46 -4.05 5.84 -5.82
N GLU A 47 -4.27 5.75 -7.14
CA GLU A 47 -3.32 5.15 -8.08
C GLU A 47 -2.00 5.93 -8.06
N ALA A 48 -2.02 7.25 -8.24
CA ALA A 48 -0.81 8.07 -8.25
C ALA A 48 0.04 7.94 -6.96
N VAL A 49 -0.59 7.78 -5.80
CA VAL A 49 0.10 7.62 -4.51
C VAL A 49 0.67 6.21 -4.33
N THR A 50 0.03 5.21 -4.90
CA THR A 50 0.36 3.80 -4.64
C THR A 50 1.20 3.16 -5.74
N GLU A 51 1.09 3.65 -6.98
CA GLU A 51 1.79 3.16 -8.16
C GLU A 51 3.32 3.12 -8.02
N PRO A 52 4.02 4.09 -7.40
CA PRO A 52 5.48 4.00 -7.22
C PRO A 52 5.93 2.76 -6.45
N VAL A 53 5.10 2.26 -5.54
CA VAL A 53 5.40 1.08 -4.70
C VAL A 53 4.75 -0.18 -5.26
N LEU A 54 3.56 -0.07 -5.86
CA LEU A 54 2.85 -1.20 -6.45
C LEU A 54 3.41 -1.62 -7.82
N ALA A 55 3.86 -0.69 -8.67
CA ALA A 55 4.32 -1.00 -10.01
C ALA A 55 5.53 -1.96 -10.06
N PRO A 56 6.56 -1.82 -9.20
CA PRO A 56 7.63 -2.82 -9.13
C PRO A 56 7.12 -4.20 -8.72
N VAL A 57 6.16 -4.28 -7.80
CA VAL A 57 5.60 -5.56 -7.33
C VAL A 57 4.73 -6.21 -8.40
N ARG A 58 3.89 -5.42 -9.11
CA ARG A 58 3.09 -5.87 -10.25
C ARG A 58 3.94 -6.51 -11.36
N ARG A 59 5.17 -6.03 -11.57
CA ARG A 59 6.10 -6.60 -12.56
C ARG A 59 6.66 -7.97 -12.18
N ILE A 60 6.66 -8.29 -10.89
CA ILE A 60 7.20 -9.56 -10.37
C ILE A 60 6.08 -10.59 -10.20
N LEU A 61 4.86 -10.14 -9.89
CA LEU A 61 3.72 -11.02 -9.72
C LEU A 61 3.19 -11.54 -11.06
N PRO A 62 2.81 -12.83 -11.15
CA PRO A 62 2.09 -13.35 -12.30
C PRO A 62 0.72 -12.68 -12.41
N ASP A 63 0.16 -12.65 -13.62
CA ASP A 63 -1.17 -12.08 -13.84
C ASP A 63 -2.25 -13.02 -13.26
N LEU A 64 -2.93 -12.58 -12.20
CA LEU A 64 -3.86 -13.41 -11.39
C LEU A 64 -5.33 -13.24 -11.81
N GLY A 65 -5.58 -12.96 -13.10
CA GLY A 65 -6.94 -12.93 -13.64
C GLY A 65 -7.71 -11.65 -13.32
N GLY A 66 -7.05 -10.49 -13.47
CA GLY A 66 -7.71 -9.17 -13.38
C GLY A 66 -7.92 -8.61 -11.97
N VAL A 67 -7.59 -9.36 -10.93
CA VAL A 67 -7.54 -8.86 -9.54
C VAL A 67 -6.10 -8.50 -9.18
N ASP A 68 -5.89 -7.27 -8.72
CA ASP A 68 -4.56 -6.83 -8.30
C ASP A 68 -4.26 -7.24 -6.86
N PHE A 69 -3.41 -8.26 -6.70
CA PHE A 69 -2.91 -8.71 -5.39
C PHE A 69 -1.64 -7.99 -4.93
N SER A 70 -1.06 -7.13 -5.77
CA SER A 70 0.17 -6.38 -5.44
C SER A 70 0.05 -5.57 -4.15
N PRO A 71 -1.09 -4.93 -3.82
CA PRO A 71 -1.25 -4.23 -2.56
C PRO A 71 -1.15 -5.13 -1.34
N MET A 72 -1.68 -6.36 -1.41
CA MET A 72 -1.54 -7.34 -0.33
C MET A 72 -0.08 -7.73 -0.12
N VAL A 73 0.66 -7.98 -1.21
CA VAL A 73 2.08 -8.34 -1.13
C VAL A 73 2.90 -7.20 -0.53
N VAL A 74 2.68 -5.97 -0.96
CA VAL A 74 3.33 -4.78 -0.39
C VAL A 74 2.99 -4.62 1.10
N LEU A 75 1.73 -4.78 1.48
CA LEU A 75 1.28 -4.70 2.88
C LEU A 75 1.99 -5.74 3.75
N LEU A 76 2.10 -6.99 3.28
CA LEU A 76 2.79 -8.05 3.99
C LEU A 76 4.28 -7.73 4.15
N LEU A 77 4.94 -7.27 3.08
CA LEU A 77 6.35 -6.86 3.13
C LEU A 77 6.57 -5.73 4.13
N ILE A 78 5.73 -4.70 4.10
CA ILE A 78 5.88 -3.56 5.02
C ILE A 78 5.67 -4.02 6.47
N ARG A 79 4.61 -4.77 6.74
CA ARG A 79 4.20 -5.13 8.11
C ARG A 79 5.10 -6.18 8.75
N TYR A 80 5.57 -7.15 7.97
CA TYR A 80 6.29 -8.32 8.49
C TYR A 80 7.79 -8.33 8.19
N ALA A 81 8.27 -7.53 7.24
CA ALA A 81 9.71 -7.41 6.97
C ALA A 81 10.24 -6.02 7.33
N VAL A 82 9.67 -4.96 6.76
CA VAL A 82 10.21 -3.59 6.91
C VAL A 82 10.04 -3.04 8.32
N GLN A 83 8.84 -3.11 8.89
CA GLN A 83 8.55 -2.64 10.25
C GLN A 83 9.42 -3.31 11.31
N PRO A 84 9.44 -4.66 11.44
CA PRO A 84 10.30 -5.31 12.43
C PRO A 84 11.78 -5.09 12.14
N GLY A 85 12.19 -5.08 10.86
CA GLY A 85 13.57 -4.77 10.48
C GLY A 85 14.03 -3.39 10.95
N LEU A 86 13.21 -2.35 10.76
CA LEU A 86 13.53 -1.00 11.26
C LEU A 86 13.61 -0.96 12.79
N ILE A 87 12.73 -1.69 13.50
CA ILE A 87 12.75 -1.77 14.96
C ILE A 87 14.04 -2.41 15.44
N GLU A 88 14.47 -3.50 14.80
CA GLU A 88 15.69 -4.21 15.18
C GLU A 88 16.93 -3.35 14.91
N VAL A 89 17.03 -2.72 13.74
CA VAL A 89 18.12 -1.79 13.40
C VAL A 89 18.18 -0.64 14.40
N PHE A 90 17.05 -0.02 14.73
CA PHE A 90 17.00 1.06 15.72
C PHE A 90 17.43 0.58 17.11
N ARG A 91 17.02 -0.64 17.51
CA ARG A 91 17.44 -1.26 18.77
C ARG A 91 18.95 -1.48 18.80
N TYR A 92 19.54 -2.00 17.73
CA TYR A 92 20.99 -2.19 17.63
C TYR A 92 21.75 -0.88 17.76
N ILE A 93 21.29 0.20 17.11
CA ILE A 93 21.91 1.53 17.21
C ILE A 93 21.82 2.11 18.62
N LEU A 94 20.76 1.80 19.37
CA LEU A 94 20.56 2.32 20.73
C LEU A 94 21.23 1.47 21.82
N ALA A 95 21.54 0.21 21.51
CA ALA A 95 22.14 -0.75 22.43
C ALA A 95 23.67 -0.88 22.29
N GLY A 96 24.24 -0.34 21.21
CA GLY A 96 25.68 -0.11 21.04
C GLY A 96 26.08 1.28 21.49
#